data_AF-A0A9P0KPF5-F1
#
_entry.id   AF-A0A9P0KPF5-F1
#
_cell.length_a   1.000
_cell.length_b   1.000
_cell.length_c   1.000
_cell.angle_alpha   90.00
_cell.angle_beta   90.00
_cell.angle_gamma   90.00
#
_symmetry.space_group_name_H-M   'P 1'
#
loop_
_entity.id
_entity.type
_entity.pdbx_description
1 polymer ?
#
loop_
_entity_poly.entity_id
_entity_poly.type
_entity_poly.pdbx_seq_one_letter_code
_entity_poly.pdbx_strand_id
1 'polypeptide(L)'
;MNQPVVSCSVAQWICGADALCSKALEYYNRYCRAMFAGKKCNARCNNSVNILHRQEKAARLFQCKCDGKEEYDCLAIQRNMNKLCFAKHKHPNHTHHDAPQVPKQDQDQVPTVVLTNGSVDRTVLSPMVFMILFVAIGLGT
;
A
#
# COMPACT_ATOMS: atom_id res chain seq x y z
N MET A 1 0.85 -6.94 21.76
CA MET A 1 -0.61 -6.80 21.98
C MET A 1 -1.28 -7.97 21.29
N ASN A 2 -1.89 -8.92 22.02
CA ASN A 2 -2.70 -9.97 21.40
C ASN A 2 -4.08 -9.41 21.06
N GLN A 3 -4.32 -9.23 19.78
CA GLN A 3 -5.54 -8.68 19.22
C GLN A 3 -6.58 -9.81 19.05
N PRO A 4 -7.88 -9.64 19.44
CA PRO A 4 -8.86 -10.74 19.50
C PRO A 4 -9.22 -11.31 18.12
N VAL A 5 -9.09 -12.62 17.89
CA VAL A 5 -9.39 -13.23 16.58
C VAL A 5 -10.87 -13.06 16.19
N VAL A 6 -11.14 -12.44 15.04
CA VAL A 6 -12.49 -12.17 14.50
C VAL A 6 -12.80 -13.05 13.29
N SER A 7 -14.07 -13.15 12.89
CA SER A 7 -14.45 -13.84 11.64
C SER A 7 -13.95 -13.10 10.40
N CYS A 8 -13.80 -13.80 9.28
CA CYS A 8 -13.29 -13.19 8.06
C CYS A 8 -14.23 -12.14 7.47
N SER A 9 -15.56 -12.33 7.58
CA SER A 9 -16.54 -11.28 7.24
C SER A 9 -16.36 -10.01 8.07
N VAL A 10 -16.13 -10.15 9.39
CA VAL A 10 -15.88 -8.99 10.27
C VAL A 10 -14.55 -8.33 9.94
N ALA A 11 -13.51 -9.11 9.66
CA ALA A 11 -12.22 -8.56 9.23
C ALA A 11 -12.33 -7.78 7.91
N GLN A 12 -13.14 -8.25 6.96
CA GLN A 12 -13.45 -7.52 5.72
C GLN A 12 -14.20 -6.23 6.00
N TRP A 13 -15.17 -6.24 6.92
CA TRP A 13 -15.90 -5.03 7.32
C TRP A 13 -14.97 -3.98 7.95
N ILE A 14 -14.08 -4.41 8.85
CA ILE A 14 -13.07 -3.53 9.48
C ILE A 14 -12.16 -2.88 8.42
N CYS A 15 -11.69 -3.66 7.44
CA CYS A 15 -10.88 -3.12 6.35
C CYS A 15 -11.68 -2.23 5.41
N GLY A 16 -12.93 -2.59 5.12
CA GLY A 16 -13.83 -1.82 4.25
C GLY A 16 -14.18 -0.44 4.80
N ALA A 17 -14.15 -0.26 6.13
CA ALA A 17 -14.38 1.02 6.80
C ALA A 17 -13.22 2.02 6.63
N ASP A 18 -12.02 1.56 6.28
CA ASP A 18 -10.85 2.41 5.99
C ASP A 18 -10.66 2.57 4.48
N ALA A 19 -10.54 3.80 3.99
CA ALA A 19 -10.49 4.07 2.54
C ALA A 19 -9.29 3.41 1.84
N LEU A 20 -8.11 3.43 2.45
CA LEU A 20 -6.90 2.85 1.86
C LEU A 20 -6.95 1.32 1.89
N CYS A 21 -7.40 0.74 3.01
CA CYS A 21 -7.59 -0.69 3.17
C CYS A 21 -8.65 -1.22 2.22
N SER A 22 -9.80 -0.55 2.12
CA SER A 22 -10.88 -0.86 1.19
C SER A 22 -10.37 -0.90 -0.25
N LYS A 23 -9.56 0.09 -0.67
CA LYS A 23 -8.97 0.09 -2.01
C LYS A 23 -7.97 -1.05 -2.23
N ALA A 24 -7.14 -1.34 -1.23
CA ALA A 24 -6.22 -2.48 -1.29
C ALA A 24 -6.98 -3.82 -1.37
N LEU A 25 -8.08 -3.96 -0.64
CA LEU A 25 -8.95 -5.12 -0.65
C LEU A 25 -9.64 -5.31 -2.02
N GLU A 26 -10.02 -4.23 -2.69
CA GLU A 26 -10.51 -4.26 -4.07
C GLU A 26 -9.47 -4.84 -5.03
N TYR A 27 -8.22 -4.39 -4.96
CA TYR A 27 -7.12 -4.91 -5.79
C TYR A 27 -6.86 -6.38 -5.52
N TYR A 28 -6.85 -6.78 -4.25
CA TYR A 28 -6.75 -8.18 -3.86
C TYR A 28 -7.85 -9.02 -4.52
N ASN A 29 -9.12 -8.64 -4.35
CA ASN A 29 -10.26 -9.35 -4.92
C ASN A 29 -10.23 -9.39 -6.46
N ARG A 30 -9.78 -8.31 -7.10
CA ARG A 30 -9.69 -8.22 -8.56
C ARG A 30 -8.59 -9.12 -9.12
N TYR A 31 -7.39 -9.07 -8.55
CA TYR A 31 -6.20 -9.67 -9.16
C TYR A 31 -5.90 -11.08 -8.67
N CYS A 32 -6.49 -11.52 -7.55
CA CYS A 32 -6.25 -12.83 -6.97
C CYS A 32 -7.31 -13.90 -7.29
N ARG A 33 -8.23 -13.66 -8.23
CA ARG A 33 -9.26 -14.65 -8.63
C ARG A 33 -8.70 -16.04 -8.99
N ALA A 34 -7.56 -16.09 -9.70
CA ALA A 34 -6.90 -17.34 -10.02
C ALA A 34 -6.30 -18.06 -8.80
N MET A 35 -5.89 -17.30 -7.78
CA MET A 35 -5.43 -17.84 -6.50
C MET A 35 -6.63 -18.37 -5.70
N PHE A 36 -7.76 -17.66 -5.68
CA PHE A 36 -8.99 -18.14 -5.02
C PHE A 36 -9.43 -19.50 -5.56
N ALA A 37 -9.35 -19.68 -6.88
CA ALA A 37 -9.63 -20.94 -7.57
C ALA A 37 -8.51 -22.00 -7.43
N GLY A 38 -7.48 -21.77 -6.62
CA GLY A 38 -6.41 -22.74 -6.36
C GLY A 38 -5.40 -22.94 -7.49
N LYS A 39 -5.34 -22.04 -8.48
CA LYS A 39 -4.49 -22.20 -9.67
C LYS A 39 -3.07 -21.68 -9.48
N LYS A 40 -2.92 -20.36 -9.30
CA LYS A 40 -1.61 -19.72 -9.13
C LYS A 40 -1.68 -18.37 -8.42
N CYS A 41 -0.62 -18.03 -7.69
CA CYS A 41 -0.36 -16.67 -7.23
C CYS A 41 0.52 -15.94 -8.26
N ASN A 42 -0.10 -15.21 -9.19
CA ASN A 42 0.66 -14.45 -10.18
C ASN A 42 1.28 -13.18 -9.56
N ALA A 43 2.23 -12.55 -10.26
CA ALA A 43 2.93 -11.36 -9.77
C ALA A 43 1.99 -10.20 -9.38
N ARG A 44 0.89 -10.01 -10.12
CA ARG A 44 -0.10 -8.96 -9.84
C ARG A 44 -0.90 -9.24 -8.57
N CYS A 45 -1.31 -10.50 -8.35
CA CYS A 45 -1.94 -10.94 -7.11
C CYS A 45 -0.96 -10.78 -5.94
N ASN A 46 0.27 -11.27 -6.08
CA ASN A 46 1.28 -11.16 -5.03
C ASN A 46 1.56 -9.69 -4.64
N ASN A 47 1.64 -8.79 -5.62
CA ASN A 47 1.75 -7.36 -5.37
C ASN A 47 0.54 -6.81 -4.60
N SER A 48 -0.68 -7.23 -4.96
CA SER A 48 -1.91 -6.82 -4.27
C SER A 48 -1.95 -7.30 -2.83
N VAL A 49 -1.50 -8.53 -2.58
CA VAL A 49 -1.36 -9.11 -1.23
C VAL A 49 -0.37 -8.30 -0.39
N ASN A 50 0.77 -7.91 -0.97
CA ASN A 50 1.76 -7.07 -0.28
C ASN A 50 1.24 -5.67 0.05
N ILE A 51 0.47 -5.06 -0.86
CA ILE A 51 -0.18 -3.76 -0.61
C ILE A 51 -1.18 -3.90 0.53
N LEU A 52 -2.00 -4.95 0.51
CA LEU A 52 -2.99 -5.22 1.56
C LEU A 52 -2.31 -5.47 2.92
N HIS A 53 -1.20 -6.21 2.95
CA HIS A 53 -0.46 -6.50 4.18
C HIS A 53 0.17 -5.26 4.84
N ARG A 54 0.38 -4.18 4.08
CA ARG A 54 0.89 -2.91 4.61
C ARG A 54 -0.20 -2.09 5.33
N GLN A 55 -1.47 -2.43 5.16
CA GLN A 55 -2.56 -1.69 5.78
C GLN A 55 -2.75 -2.16 7.22
N GLU A 56 -2.66 -1.24 8.18
CA GLU A 56 -2.84 -1.57 9.61
C GLU A 56 -4.20 -2.25 9.86
N LYS A 57 -5.26 -1.76 9.20
CA LYS A 57 -6.61 -2.31 9.33
C LYS A 57 -6.81 -3.66 8.63
N ALA A 58 -5.88 -4.08 7.77
CA ALA A 58 -5.88 -5.40 7.15
C ALA A 58 -5.26 -6.49 8.05
N ALA A 59 -4.60 -6.15 9.16
CA ALA A 59 -3.97 -7.13 10.05
C ALA A 59 -4.93 -8.26 10.47
N ARG A 60 -6.23 -7.94 10.61
CA ARG A 60 -7.27 -8.91 10.94
C ARG A 60 -7.61 -9.87 9.81
N LEU A 61 -7.44 -9.48 8.55
CA LEU A 61 -7.74 -10.32 7.39
C LEU A 61 -6.79 -11.52 7.28
N PHE A 62 -5.53 -11.35 7.69
CA PHE A 62 -4.53 -12.42 7.59
C PHE A 62 -4.61 -13.45 8.73
N GLN A 63 -5.36 -13.14 9.79
CA GLN A 63 -5.49 -14.00 10.99
C GLN A 63 -6.96 -14.29 11.33
N CYS A 64 -7.90 -13.98 10.44
CA CYS A 64 -9.32 -14.20 10.70
C CYS A 64 -9.66 -15.69 10.73
N LYS A 65 -10.72 -16.04 11.46
CA LYS A 65 -11.30 -17.38 11.44
C LYS A 65 -12.42 -17.47 10.39
N CYS A 66 -12.46 -18.55 9.63
CA CYS A 66 -13.62 -18.87 8.80
C CYS A 66 -14.69 -19.50 9.70
N ASP A 67 -15.87 -18.88 9.78
CA ASP A 67 -16.98 -19.38 10.60
C ASP A 67 -18.08 -20.06 9.77
N GLY A 68 -17.93 -20.09 8.44
CA GLY A 68 -18.85 -20.74 7.51
C GLY A 68 -20.04 -19.87 7.14
N LYS A 69 -20.08 -18.61 7.58
CA LYS A 69 -21.12 -17.63 7.22
C LYS A 69 -20.71 -16.75 6.05
N GLU A 70 -19.49 -16.91 5.55
CA GLU A 70 -19.00 -16.22 4.36
C GLU A 70 -19.74 -16.71 3.10
N GLU A 71 -20.03 -15.80 2.16
CA GLU A 71 -20.61 -16.14 0.84
C GLU A 71 -19.63 -16.85 -0.10
N TYR A 72 -18.37 -16.97 0.32
CA TYR A 72 -17.25 -17.56 -0.43
C TYR A 72 -16.60 -18.69 0.37
N ASP A 73 -15.88 -19.58 -0.33
CA ASP A 73 -15.11 -20.65 0.34
C ASP A 73 -13.87 -20.10 1.05
N CYS A 74 -14.08 -19.65 2.29
CA CYS A 74 -13.08 -18.99 3.11
C CYS A 74 -11.87 -19.91 3.39
N LEU A 75 -12.12 -21.18 3.72
CA LEU A 75 -11.07 -22.14 4.04
C LEU A 75 -10.24 -22.50 2.80
N ALA A 76 -10.86 -22.64 1.63
CA ALA A 76 -10.10 -22.83 0.39
C ALA A 76 -9.24 -21.61 0.08
N ILE A 77 -9.77 -20.38 0.20
CA ILE A 77 -9.00 -19.16 -0.07
C ILE A 77 -7.80 -19.05 0.88
N GLN A 78 -7.98 -19.27 2.19
CA GLN A 78 -6.86 -19.22 3.15
C GLN A 78 -5.80 -20.29 2.84
N ARG A 79 -6.20 -21.53 2.56
CA ARG A 79 -5.28 -22.61 2.18
C ARG A 79 -4.54 -22.28 0.88
N ASN A 80 -5.26 -21.81 -0.13
CA ASN A 80 -4.69 -21.45 -1.44
C ASN A 80 -3.71 -20.29 -1.30
N MET A 81 -4.03 -19.27 -0.52
CA MET A 81 -3.14 -18.14 -0.24
C MET A 81 -1.83 -18.61 0.36
N ASN A 82 -1.90 -19.38 1.46
CA ASN A 82 -0.73 -19.91 2.13
C ASN A 82 0.11 -20.80 1.21
N LYS A 83 -0.53 -21.70 0.45
CA LYS A 83 0.16 -22.62 -0.45
C LYS A 83 0.76 -21.94 -1.69
N LEU A 84 0.06 -20.98 -2.29
CA LEU A 84 0.42 -20.45 -3.60
C LEU A 84 1.25 -19.17 -3.51
N CYS A 85 1.01 -18.31 -2.52
CA CYS A 85 1.70 -17.03 -2.38
C CYS A 85 2.84 -17.06 -1.35
N PHE A 86 2.73 -17.87 -0.29
CA PHE A 86 3.67 -17.83 0.84
C PHE A 86 4.50 -19.10 1.02
N ALA A 87 4.07 -20.24 0.48
CA ALA A 87 4.94 -21.41 0.42
C ALA A 87 6.17 -21.02 -0.40
N LYS A 88 7.36 -21.20 0.19
CA LYS A 88 8.64 -20.97 -0.50
C LYS A 88 8.71 -21.91 -1.69
N HIS A 89 8.26 -21.46 -2.85
CA HIS A 89 8.58 -22.11 -4.11
C HIS A 89 10.08 -21.98 -4.25
N LYS A 90 10.82 -23.08 -4.07
CA LYS A 90 12.15 -23.19 -4.66
C LYS A 90 11.93 -22.96 -6.14
N HIS A 91 12.21 -21.76 -6.62
CA HIS A 91 12.07 -21.43 -8.03
C HIS A 91 12.85 -22.49 -8.82
N PRO A 92 12.21 -23.33 -9.67
CA PRO A 92 12.97 -23.85 -10.79
C PRO A 92 13.36 -22.61 -11.59
N ASN A 93 14.65 -22.50 -11.84
CA ASN A 93 15.28 -21.42 -12.57
C ASN A 93 14.62 -21.35 -13.96
N HIS A 94 13.57 -20.54 -14.10
CA HIS A 94 13.00 -20.23 -15.40
C HIS A 94 13.97 -19.24 -16.03
N THR A 95 14.96 -19.78 -16.74
CA THR A 95 15.71 -19.07 -17.76
C THR A 95 14.68 -18.40 -18.66
N HIS A 96 14.63 -17.08 -18.60
CA HIS A 96 13.92 -16.28 -19.57
C HIS A 96 14.48 -16.63 -20.94
N HIS A 97 13.69 -17.31 -21.78
CA HIS A 97 13.95 -17.30 -23.21
C HIS A 97 13.85 -15.87 -23.70
N ASP A 98 14.85 -15.48 -24.47
CA ASP A 98 15.19 -14.14 -24.90
C ASP A 98 13.97 -13.36 -25.40
N ALA A 99 13.57 -12.34 -24.63
CA ALA A 99 12.92 -11.19 -25.23
C ALA A 99 14.00 -10.44 -26.04
N PRO A 100 13.77 -10.11 -27.33
CA PRO A 100 14.71 -9.33 -28.11
C PRO A 100 15.11 -8.06 -27.35
N GLN A 101 16.42 -7.90 -27.13
CA GLN A 101 16.95 -6.70 -26.51
C GLN A 101 16.74 -5.52 -27.47
N VAL A 102 15.83 -4.62 -27.10
CA VAL A 102 15.74 -3.31 -27.76
C VAL A 102 17.02 -2.54 -27.40
N PRO A 103 17.84 -2.10 -28.36
CA PRO A 103 19.02 -1.30 -28.08
C PRO A 103 18.63 -0.03 -27.32
N LYS A 104 19.22 0.16 -26.14
CA LYS A 104 19.16 1.42 -25.39
C LYS A 104 20.00 2.45 -26.15
N GLN A 105 19.36 3.38 -26.87
CA GLN A 105 20.02 4.59 -27.32
C GLN A 105 20.29 5.48 -26.10
N ASP A 106 21.56 5.65 -25.80
CA ASP A 106 22.08 6.56 -24.78
C ASP A 106 22.11 7.97 -25.37
N GLN A 107 21.15 8.81 -24.98
CA GLN A 107 21.13 10.25 -25.17
C GLN A 107 20.18 10.83 -24.14
N ASP A 108 20.72 11.28 -23.00
CA ASP A 108 20.42 12.61 -22.48
C ASP A 108 21.37 12.96 -21.34
N GLN A 109 22.16 14.02 -21.58
CA GLN A 109 22.97 14.68 -20.57
C GLN A 109 22.05 15.23 -19.48
N VAL A 110 22.23 14.76 -18.25
CA VAL A 110 21.66 15.42 -17.08
C VAL A 110 22.52 16.66 -16.80
N PRO A 111 21.99 17.91 -16.83
CA PRO A 111 22.75 19.05 -16.37
C PRO A 111 22.92 18.97 -14.84
N THR A 112 24.17 18.96 -14.40
CA THR A 112 24.57 19.09 -12.99
C THR A 112 24.20 20.48 -12.49
N VAL A 113 23.15 20.59 -11.67
CA VAL A 113 22.88 21.81 -10.90
C VAL A 113 23.98 21.97 -9.85
N VAL A 114 24.82 22.99 -10.04
CA VAL A 114 25.83 23.44 -9.08
C VAL A 114 25.11 24.13 -7.91
N LEU A 115 25.23 23.57 -6.69
CA LEU A 115 24.87 24.29 -5.48
C LEU A 115 25.92 25.37 -5.21
N THR A 116 25.57 26.62 -5.47
CA THR A 116 26.35 27.78 -5.00
C THR A 116 25.94 28.09 -3.56
N ASN A 117 26.91 28.10 -2.64
CA ASN A 117 26.72 28.57 -1.28
C ASN A 117 26.50 30.09 -1.32
N GLY A 118 25.24 30.51 -1.17
CA GLY A 118 24.85 31.90 -0.96
C GLY A 118 25.05 32.31 0.50
N SER A 119 25.73 33.44 0.69
CA SER A 119 26.01 34.14 1.93
C SER A 119 24.75 34.37 2.77
N VAL A 120 24.85 34.13 4.08
CA VAL A 120 23.83 34.56 5.06
C VAL A 120 23.90 36.07 5.19
N ASP A 121 23.00 36.78 4.53
CA ASP A 121 22.77 38.21 4.77
C ASP A 121 21.74 38.35 5.92
N ARG A 122 22.20 38.91 7.04
CA ARG A 122 21.41 39.14 8.25
C ARG A 122 20.63 40.45 8.06
N THR A 123 19.39 40.38 7.58
CA THR A 123 18.50 41.55 7.50
C THR A 123 17.29 41.40 8.44
N VAL A 124 17.52 41.89 9.66
CA VAL A 124 16.60 42.50 10.66
C VAL A 124 15.09 42.20 10.53
N LEU A 125 14.52 41.50 11.53
CA LEU A 125 13.07 41.41 11.74
C LEU A 125 12.47 42.80 11.95
N SER A 126 11.57 43.21 11.05
CA SER A 126 10.72 44.38 11.26
C SER A 126 9.55 44.04 12.21
N PRO A 127 9.40 44.74 13.35
CA PRO A 127 8.36 44.45 14.35
C PRO A 127 6.94 44.88 13.92
N MET A 128 6.77 45.46 12.72
CA MET A 128 5.50 46.08 12.30
C MET A 128 4.45 45.11 11.74
N VAL A 129 4.82 43.86 11.43
CA VAL A 129 3.86 42.90 10.81
C VAL A 129 2.95 42.22 11.84
N PHE A 130 3.31 42.24 13.13
CA PHE A 130 2.49 41.63 14.20
C PHE A 130 1.30 42.49 14.67
N MET A 131 1.17 43.74 14.21
CA MET A 131 0.08 44.65 14.62
C MET A 131 -1.20 44.55 13.77
N ILE A 132 -1.19 43.83 12.64
CA ILE A 132 -2.32 43.89 11.69
C ILE A 132 -3.39 42.79 11.95
N LEU A 133 -3.12 41.77 12.78
CA LEU A 133 -4.14 40.76 13.12
C LEU A 133 -4.86 40.96 14.46
N PHE A 134 -4.57 42.04 15.21
CA PHE A 134 -5.31 42.36 16.44
C PHE A 134 -6.44 43.41 16.23
N VAL A 135 -6.61 43.98 15.03
CA VAL A 135 -7.60 45.04 14.78
C VAL A 135 -9.03 44.49 14.53
N ALA A 136 -9.21 43.18 14.38
CA ALA A 136 -10.53 42.60 14.10
C ALA A 136 -11.35 42.21 15.35
N ILE A 137 -10.81 42.30 16.57
CA ILE A 137 -11.55 41.92 17.79
C ILE A 137 -11.24 42.89 18.93
N GLY A 138 -11.94 44.02 18.99
CA GLY A 138 -11.97 44.81 20.23
C GLY A 138 -12.66 46.18 20.14
N LEU A 139 -13.90 46.22 20.64
CA LEU A 139 -14.61 47.31 21.37
C LEU A 139 -14.41 48.78 20.91
N GLY A 140 -15.43 49.58 20.64
CA GLY A 140 -16.66 49.76 21.39
C GLY A 140 -16.77 51.25 21.78
N THR A 141 -17.85 51.89 21.32
CA THR A 141 -18.61 53.07 21.83
C THR A 141 -19.32 53.69 20.65
#